data_AF-A0A8J8PZS0-F1
#
_entry.id   AF-A0A8J8PZS0-F1
#
_cell.length_a   1.000
_cell.length_b   1.000
_cell.length_c   1.000
_cell.angle_alpha   90.00
_cell.angle_beta   90.00
_cell.angle_gamma   90.00
#
_symmetry.space_group_name_H-M   'P 1'
#
loop_
_entity.id
_entity.type
_entity.pdbx_description
1 polymer ?
#
loop_
_entity_poly.entity_id
_entity_poly.type
_entity_poly.pdbx_seq_one_letter_code
_entity_poly.pdbx_strand_id
1 'polypeptide(L)'
;MPEGAVTASPVYILRSEEYERNCELENPYAVSGANNIAAELMDACEERNAVLYPLYAESDAGIENAEEMFEWIADFGTETLGVEASKWYFSGSRSIHAHFPLFAKGTETLSFLREAATAFNEENGASIDAGIYTRKRMFRLPGATHSSTQLKKTAIPFGAERDEIIRATTANGESVPESFEVALRETFLPDTPEGYEPTDFFNTIDAGETLFESPADGRGASSSNPVDGPACSRERHKHPFSPYALAKYGTRSVAVGRIESEPYCSREYRHHANRLVHFYAAVGCTGDFVVEDDLCPVKLSKPDYDKTSGLEIDTTVVIIGGGSGRSRIFKVSSETAHDTAAILLASGRKAALEYLREAGYNVGKAGRIESNYAPSGDSPPSGETKRSAAERLQQRAERESFDVLTHNEKIRVACRLLHGGKEYAHDWIRRNMRVYDPEITERFLTDLLNTYGEDYK
;
A
#
# COMPACT_ATOMS: atom_id res chain seq x y z
N MET A 1 32.72 3.78 -3.94
CA MET A 1 31.94 5.04 -4.08
C MET A 1 32.93 6.19 -4.08
N PRO A 2 32.82 7.19 -4.96
CA PRO A 2 33.71 8.37 -4.94
C PRO A 2 33.56 9.17 -3.63
N GLU A 3 34.62 9.86 -3.23
CA GLU A 3 34.54 10.83 -2.12
C GLU A 3 33.52 11.92 -2.44
N GLY A 4 32.67 12.26 -1.47
CA GLY A 4 31.60 13.26 -1.63
C GLY A 4 30.39 12.80 -2.45
N ALA A 5 30.27 11.52 -2.78
CA ALA A 5 29.08 11.01 -3.46
C ALA A 5 27.81 11.19 -2.61
N VAL A 6 26.75 11.70 -3.24
CA VAL A 6 25.44 11.96 -2.62
C VAL A 6 24.38 10.92 -2.98
N THR A 7 24.71 10.01 -3.89
CA THR A 7 23.84 8.94 -4.40
C THR A 7 24.63 7.65 -4.54
N ALA A 8 23.97 6.52 -4.35
CA ALA A 8 24.52 5.19 -4.58
C ALA A 8 23.72 4.43 -5.64
N SER A 9 24.43 3.58 -6.39
CA SER A 9 23.87 2.62 -7.34
C SER A 9 23.54 1.30 -6.63
N PRO A 10 22.94 0.32 -7.33
CA PRO A 10 22.92 -1.07 -6.88
C PRO A 10 24.32 -1.62 -6.60
N VAL A 11 24.41 -2.75 -5.91
CA VAL A 11 25.66 -3.43 -5.58
C VAL A 11 26.04 -4.38 -6.71
N TYR A 12 27.20 -4.17 -7.33
CA TYR A 12 27.71 -4.95 -8.45
C TYR A 12 28.79 -5.93 -7.98
N ILE A 13 28.57 -7.23 -8.18
CA ILE A 13 29.49 -8.27 -7.72
C ILE A 13 30.51 -8.54 -8.83
N LEU A 14 31.71 -7.99 -8.66
CA LEU A 14 32.84 -8.15 -9.59
C LEU A 14 33.53 -9.50 -9.42
N ARG A 15 34.07 -10.05 -10.52
CA ARG A 15 35.06 -11.14 -10.46
C ARG A 15 36.41 -10.58 -10.02
N SER A 16 37.29 -11.44 -9.52
CA SER A 16 38.63 -11.04 -9.06
C SER A 16 39.40 -10.23 -10.12
N GLU A 17 39.42 -10.70 -11.37
CA GLU A 17 40.10 -10.02 -12.49
C GLU A 17 39.51 -8.63 -12.80
N GLU A 18 38.19 -8.48 -12.66
CA GLU A 18 37.49 -7.21 -12.90
C GLU A 18 37.71 -6.23 -11.75
N TYR A 19 37.79 -6.74 -10.53
CA TYR A 19 38.14 -5.96 -9.35
C TYR A 19 39.57 -5.44 -9.46
N GLU A 20 40.54 -6.30 -9.80
CA GLU A 20 41.93 -5.93 -10.02
C GLU A 20 42.04 -4.85 -11.10
N ARG A 21 41.41 -5.06 -12.26
CA ARG A 21 41.36 -4.08 -13.35
C ARG A 21 40.76 -2.74 -12.92
N ASN A 22 39.74 -2.75 -12.03
CA ASN A 22 39.14 -1.53 -11.51
C ASN A 22 40.05 -0.81 -10.49
N CYS A 23 40.81 -1.55 -9.68
CA CYS A 23 41.73 -1.01 -8.67
C CYS A 23 43.00 -0.39 -9.28
N GLU A 24 43.39 -0.80 -10.48
CA GLU A 24 44.54 -0.23 -11.21
C GLU A 24 44.28 1.19 -11.75
N LEU A 25 43.02 1.66 -11.71
CA LEU A 25 42.63 2.96 -12.26
C LEU A 25 42.58 4.04 -11.18
N GLU A 26 43.22 5.17 -11.46
CA GLU A 26 43.22 6.35 -10.58
C GLU A 26 41.81 6.94 -10.39
N ASN A 27 40.98 6.89 -11.43
CA ASN A 27 39.56 7.25 -11.34
C ASN A 27 38.72 6.40 -12.32
N PRO A 28 38.12 5.29 -11.87
CA PRO A 28 37.30 4.41 -12.72
C PRO A 28 35.98 5.08 -13.19
N TYR A 29 35.69 6.28 -12.69
CA TYR A 29 34.49 7.06 -13.01
C TYR A 29 34.77 8.28 -13.91
N ALA A 30 36.02 8.54 -14.32
CA ALA A 30 36.34 9.70 -15.16
C ALA A 30 35.72 9.58 -16.57
N VAL A 31 35.04 10.64 -17.04
CA VAL A 31 34.41 10.66 -18.37
C VAL A 31 34.89 11.85 -19.20
N SER A 32 35.75 11.57 -20.19
CA SER A 32 35.79 12.35 -21.43
C SER A 32 35.84 11.40 -22.63
N GLY A 33 34.82 11.42 -23.50
CA GLY A 33 34.82 10.69 -24.78
C GLY A 33 34.10 9.32 -24.84
N ALA A 34 33.36 8.92 -23.80
CA ALA A 34 32.51 7.73 -23.73
C ALA A 34 33.21 6.35 -23.82
N ASN A 35 33.57 5.82 -22.64
CA ASN A 35 33.42 4.43 -22.18
C ASN A 35 34.11 4.37 -20.80
N ASN A 36 33.38 4.66 -19.72
CA ASN A 36 33.96 4.49 -18.38
C ASN A 36 33.94 2.99 -18.02
N ILE A 37 35.02 2.53 -17.39
CA ILE A 37 35.12 1.12 -16.98
C ILE A 37 33.98 0.75 -16.03
N ALA A 38 33.50 1.70 -15.22
CA ALA A 38 32.43 1.47 -14.29
C ALA A 38 31.13 1.03 -15.00
N ALA A 39 30.75 1.68 -16.11
CA ALA A 39 29.59 1.27 -16.89
C ALA A 39 29.79 -0.09 -17.55
N GLU A 40 30.98 -0.34 -18.12
CA GLU A 40 31.32 -1.64 -18.70
C GLU A 40 31.16 -2.77 -17.66
N LEU A 41 31.72 -2.58 -16.46
CA LEU A 41 31.63 -3.55 -15.36
C LEU A 41 30.21 -3.68 -14.82
N MET A 42 29.46 -2.58 -14.75
CA MET A 42 28.04 -2.61 -14.37
C MET A 42 27.22 -3.42 -15.38
N ASP A 43 27.41 -3.18 -16.69
CA ASP A 43 26.73 -3.93 -17.75
C ASP A 43 27.09 -5.41 -17.72
N ALA A 44 28.37 -5.75 -17.58
CA ALA A 44 28.82 -7.13 -17.45
C ALA A 44 28.21 -7.84 -16.22
N CYS A 45 28.02 -7.13 -15.11
CA CYS A 45 27.34 -7.65 -13.93
C CYS A 45 25.84 -7.89 -14.18
N GLU A 46 25.15 -6.98 -14.86
CA GLU A 46 23.73 -7.12 -15.21
C GLU A 46 23.50 -8.33 -16.12
N GLU A 47 24.34 -8.49 -17.15
CA GLU A 47 24.26 -9.60 -18.12
C GLU A 47 24.40 -10.97 -17.46
N ARG A 48 25.20 -11.08 -16.41
CA ARG A 48 25.43 -12.33 -15.67
C ARG A 48 24.58 -12.48 -14.40
N ASN A 49 23.61 -11.59 -14.18
CA ASN A 49 22.76 -11.58 -12.98
C ASN A 49 23.57 -11.51 -11.66
N ALA A 50 24.64 -10.71 -11.64
CA ALA A 50 25.53 -10.47 -10.51
C ALA A 50 25.33 -9.06 -9.91
N VAL A 51 24.07 -8.65 -9.79
CA VAL A 51 23.67 -7.35 -9.22
C VAL A 51 22.69 -7.59 -8.08
N LEU A 52 22.95 -6.94 -6.94
CA LEU A 52 22.04 -6.90 -5.81
C LEU A 52 21.44 -5.49 -5.71
N TYR A 53 20.12 -5.45 -5.71
CA TYR A 53 19.33 -4.23 -5.65
C TYR A 53 18.76 -4.10 -4.24
N PRO A 54 19.29 -3.19 -3.39
CA PRO A 54 18.68 -2.93 -2.09
C PRO A 54 17.21 -2.56 -2.26
N LEU A 55 16.33 -3.15 -1.45
CA LEU A 55 14.90 -2.90 -1.54
C LEU A 55 14.52 -1.67 -0.73
N TYR A 56 13.97 -0.70 -1.45
CA TYR A 56 13.41 0.54 -0.92
C TYR A 56 11.99 0.70 -1.43
N ALA A 57 11.16 1.43 -0.70
CA ALA A 57 9.89 1.94 -1.19
C ALA A 57 9.82 3.44 -0.90
N GLU A 58 9.18 4.19 -1.79
CA GLU A 58 8.93 5.62 -1.59
C GLU A 58 7.53 6.00 -2.02
N SER A 59 6.96 6.99 -1.35
CA SER A 59 5.71 7.63 -1.72
C SER A 59 5.91 9.13 -1.78
N ASP A 60 5.39 9.77 -2.83
CA ASP A 60 5.53 11.20 -3.09
C ASP A 60 4.18 11.95 -2.99
N ALA A 61 3.19 11.37 -2.30
CA ALA A 61 1.85 11.93 -2.14
C ALA A 61 1.78 13.26 -1.38
N GLY A 62 2.91 13.75 -0.86
CA GLY A 62 3.03 15.03 -0.18
C GLY A 62 3.01 14.87 1.34
N ILE A 63 3.83 15.67 2.04
CA ILE A 63 4.03 15.55 3.50
C ILE A 63 2.74 15.81 4.31
N GLU A 64 1.78 16.52 3.74
CA GLU A 64 0.42 16.65 4.26
C GLU A 64 -0.31 15.31 4.44
N ASN A 65 0.08 14.28 3.69
CA ASN A 65 -0.46 12.92 3.77
C ASN A 65 0.56 11.94 4.41
N ALA A 66 1.45 12.43 5.29
CA ALA A 66 2.53 11.63 5.87
C ALA A 66 2.04 10.32 6.51
N GLU A 67 0.93 10.37 7.27
CA GLU A 67 0.32 9.19 7.89
C GLU A 67 -0.05 8.12 6.85
N GLU A 68 -0.77 8.50 5.79
CA GLU A 68 -1.13 7.60 4.69
C GLU A 68 0.11 7.04 3.97
N MET A 69 1.14 7.87 3.77
CA MET A 69 2.40 7.41 3.15
C MET A 69 3.13 6.36 4.01
N PHE A 70 3.17 6.55 5.32
CA PHE A 70 3.74 5.56 6.25
C PHE A 70 2.96 4.25 6.20
N GLU A 71 1.63 4.32 6.27
CA GLU A 71 0.76 3.14 6.20
C GLU A 71 0.94 2.38 4.88
N TRP A 72 0.87 3.07 3.73
CA TRP A 72 1.04 2.42 2.43
C TRP A 72 2.39 1.73 2.28
N ILE A 73 3.47 2.38 2.74
CA ILE A 73 4.82 1.81 2.62
C ILE A 73 4.99 0.62 3.57
N ALA A 74 4.45 0.71 4.80
CA ALA A 74 4.50 -0.37 5.77
C ALA A 74 3.67 -1.58 5.32
N ASP A 75 2.47 -1.33 4.80
CA ASP A 75 1.61 -2.36 4.22
C ASP A 75 2.26 -2.99 3.00
N PHE A 76 2.83 -2.20 2.08
CA PHE A 76 3.59 -2.74 0.94
C PHE A 76 4.76 -3.63 1.40
N GLY A 77 5.54 -3.18 2.38
CA GLY A 77 6.63 -3.96 2.97
C GLY A 77 6.16 -5.29 3.55
N THR A 78 5.14 -5.26 4.41
CA THR A 78 4.67 -6.46 5.11
C THR A 78 3.85 -7.41 4.22
N GLU A 79 3.05 -6.88 3.30
CA GLU A 79 2.17 -7.65 2.43
C GLU A 79 2.87 -8.16 1.15
N THR A 80 3.74 -7.35 0.56
CA THR A 80 4.43 -7.70 -0.69
C THR A 80 5.83 -8.24 -0.45
N LEU A 81 6.60 -7.57 0.42
CA LEU A 81 8.00 -7.94 0.66
C LEU A 81 8.16 -8.97 1.81
N GLY A 82 7.11 -9.13 2.64
CA GLY A 82 7.11 -10.02 3.78
C GLY A 82 7.96 -9.56 4.96
N VAL A 83 8.43 -8.30 4.95
CA VAL A 83 9.31 -7.74 5.99
C VAL A 83 8.91 -6.32 6.36
N GLU A 84 9.21 -5.91 7.58
CA GLU A 84 9.05 -4.52 8.01
C GLU A 84 10.23 -3.65 7.54
N ALA A 85 9.98 -2.35 7.38
CA ALA A 85 11.03 -1.39 7.11
C ALA A 85 11.94 -1.25 8.33
N SER A 86 13.26 -1.31 8.13
CA SER A 86 14.23 -1.11 9.22
C SER A 86 14.54 0.37 9.46
N LYS A 87 14.44 1.19 8.42
CA LYS A 87 14.72 2.64 8.48
C LYS A 87 13.72 3.43 7.66
N TRP A 88 13.42 4.63 8.14
CA TRP A 88 12.53 5.59 7.51
C TRP A 88 13.24 6.92 7.33
N TYR A 89 13.02 7.53 6.17
CA TYR A 89 13.64 8.80 5.82
C TYR A 89 12.64 9.74 5.19
N PHE A 90 12.71 11.01 5.57
CA PHE A 90 12.17 12.08 4.78
C PHE A 90 13.13 12.44 3.66
N SER A 91 12.63 12.56 2.44
CA SER A 91 13.43 12.92 1.27
C SER A 91 14.14 14.27 1.39
N GLY A 92 13.63 15.19 2.19
CA GLY A 92 14.02 16.60 2.17
C GLY A 92 13.14 17.46 1.25
N SER A 93 12.07 16.91 0.67
CA SER A 93 11.09 17.70 -0.09
C SER A 93 9.65 17.31 0.23
N ARG A 94 9.17 16.19 -0.28
CA ARG A 94 7.76 15.79 -0.14
C ARG A 94 7.54 14.30 0.10
N SER A 95 8.54 13.49 -0.21
CA SER A 95 8.44 12.04 -0.20
C SER A 95 8.95 11.43 1.10
N ILE A 96 8.33 10.32 1.52
CA ILE A 96 8.83 9.42 2.56
C ILE A 96 9.43 8.19 1.88
N HIS A 97 10.56 7.74 2.38
CA HIS A 97 11.30 6.58 1.89
C HIS A 97 11.45 5.59 3.05
N ALA A 98 11.21 4.31 2.78
CA ALA A 98 11.56 3.22 3.68
C ALA A 98 12.68 2.38 3.08
N HIS A 99 13.59 1.94 3.93
CA HIS A 99 14.60 0.95 3.59
C HIS A 99 14.26 -0.38 4.24
N PHE A 100 14.34 -1.46 3.45
CA PHE A 100 14.07 -2.82 3.88
C PHE A 100 15.38 -3.62 3.92
N PRO A 101 15.54 -4.54 4.88
CA PRO A 101 16.72 -5.39 4.98
C PRO A 101 16.68 -6.54 3.96
N LEU A 102 16.40 -6.21 2.69
CA LEU A 102 16.29 -7.15 1.58
C LEU A 102 17.02 -6.64 0.33
N PHE A 103 17.48 -7.57 -0.49
CA PHE A 103 17.99 -7.34 -1.83
C PHE A 103 17.12 -8.06 -2.86
N ALA A 104 16.74 -7.37 -3.94
CA ALA A 104 16.30 -8.04 -5.16
C ALA A 104 17.51 -8.44 -6.02
N LYS A 105 17.35 -9.54 -6.76
CA LYS A 105 18.36 -10.02 -7.70
C LYS A 105 17.72 -10.26 -9.06
N GLY A 106 18.33 -9.68 -10.10
CA GLY A 106 17.92 -9.86 -11.48
C GLY A 106 16.72 -9.02 -11.91
N THR A 107 16.57 -8.89 -13.23
CA THR A 107 15.55 -8.05 -13.86
C THR A 107 14.14 -8.59 -13.74
N GLU A 108 13.99 -9.92 -13.62
CA GLU A 108 12.69 -10.57 -13.40
C GLU A 108 12.09 -10.13 -12.06
N THR A 109 12.89 -10.18 -10.98
CA THR A 109 12.50 -9.72 -9.65
C THR A 109 12.14 -8.23 -9.64
N LEU A 110 12.91 -7.38 -10.33
CA LEU A 110 12.58 -5.96 -10.46
C LEU A 110 11.27 -5.72 -11.23
N SER A 111 11.02 -6.50 -12.28
CA SER A 111 9.79 -6.41 -13.06
C SER A 111 8.59 -6.82 -12.21
N PHE A 112 8.73 -7.91 -11.46
CA PHE A 112 7.74 -8.33 -10.48
C PHE A 112 7.47 -7.25 -9.42
N LEU A 113 8.50 -6.65 -8.82
CA LEU A 113 8.32 -5.60 -7.82
C LEU A 113 7.61 -4.36 -8.37
N ARG A 114 7.90 -4.01 -9.62
CA ARG A 114 7.21 -2.93 -10.33
C ARG A 114 5.73 -3.23 -10.53
N GLU A 115 5.41 -4.42 -10.99
CA GLU A 115 4.03 -4.89 -11.17
C GLU A 115 3.30 -4.96 -9.83
N ALA A 116 3.95 -5.50 -8.80
CA ALA A 116 3.40 -5.60 -7.46
C ALA A 116 3.11 -4.23 -6.83
N ALA A 117 4.02 -3.26 -6.97
CA ALA A 117 3.78 -1.90 -6.49
C ALA A 117 2.65 -1.20 -7.27
N THR A 118 2.54 -1.45 -8.57
CA THR A 118 1.44 -0.92 -9.40
C THR A 118 0.10 -1.52 -8.96
N ALA A 119 0.04 -2.85 -8.80
CA ALA A 119 -1.15 -3.55 -8.33
C ALA A 119 -1.54 -3.09 -6.92
N PHE A 120 -0.56 -2.95 -6.01
CA PHE A 120 -0.79 -2.45 -4.66
C PHE A 120 -1.41 -1.04 -4.67
N ASN A 121 -0.93 -0.14 -5.53
CA ASN A 121 -1.52 1.19 -5.69
C ASN A 121 -2.96 1.14 -6.20
N GLU A 122 -3.24 0.30 -7.20
CA GLU A 122 -4.58 0.13 -7.76
C GLU A 122 -5.57 -0.46 -6.73
N GLU A 123 -5.13 -1.44 -5.95
CA GLU A 123 -5.94 -2.14 -4.96
C GLU A 123 -6.22 -1.27 -3.72
N ASN A 124 -5.21 -0.53 -3.25
CA ASN A 124 -5.28 0.19 -1.98
C ASN A 124 -5.48 1.71 -2.13
N GLY A 125 -5.54 2.22 -3.37
CA GLY A 125 -5.54 3.66 -3.63
C GLY A 125 -4.26 4.34 -3.14
N ALA A 126 -3.17 3.57 -3.02
CA ALA A 126 -1.87 4.03 -2.55
C ALA A 126 -1.09 4.74 -3.66
N SER A 127 0.03 5.37 -3.27
CA SER A 127 0.91 6.10 -4.18
C SER A 127 2.39 5.73 -4.00
N ILE A 128 2.70 4.44 -4.01
CA ILE A 128 4.07 3.93 -4.02
C ILE A 128 4.71 4.15 -5.40
N ASP A 129 5.91 4.73 -5.47
CA ASP A 129 6.59 4.94 -6.75
C ASP A 129 7.12 3.61 -7.31
N ALA A 130 6.35 3.00 -8.21
CA ALA A 130 6.76 1.79 -8.92
C ALA A 130 7.95 2.03 -9.88
N GLY A 131 8.24 3.28 -10.24
CA GLY A 131 9.33 3.66 -11.14
C GLY A 131 10.72 3.42 -10.56
N ILE A 132 10.85 3.24 -9.24
CA ILE A 132 12.13 2.96 -8.59
C ILE A 132 12.66 1.55 -8.88
N TYR A 133 11.78 0.60 -9.25
CA TYR A 133 12.15 -0.78 -9.56
C TYR A 133 12.65 -0.92 -11.00
N THR A 134 13.81 -0.31 -11.28
CA THR A 134 14.46 -0.33 -12.59
C THR A 134 15.97 -0.55 -12.45
N ARG A 135 16.58 -1.08 -13.53
CA ARG A 135 18.04 -1.31 -13.56
C ARG A 135 18.81 -0.01 -13.35
N LYS A 136 19.97 -0.13 -12.70
CA LYS A 136 20.90 1.00 -12.45
C LYS A 136 20.24 2.21 -11.75
N ARG A 137 19.12 2.02 -11.03
CA ARG A 137 18.46 3.09 -10.29
C ARG A 137 19.39 3.62 -9.20
N MET A 138 19.66 4.92 -9.25
CA MET A 138 20.43 5.61 -8.23
C MET A 138 19.52 6.07 -7.10
N PHE A 139 19.98 5.95 -5.86
CA PHE A 139 19.26 6.40 -4.67
C PHE A 139 20.06 7.44 -3.91
N ARG A 140 19.39 8.47 -3.41
CA ARG A 140 20.03 9.48 -2.56
C ARG A 140 20.33 8.90 -1.18
N LEU A 141 21.57 9.06 -0.74
CA LEU A 141 22.05 8.59 0.55
C LEU A 141 21.43 9.40 1.70
N PRO A 142 21.29 8.81 2.91
CA PRO A 142 21.01 9.56 4.13
C PRO A 142 21.99 10.74 4.29
N GLY A 143 21.53 11.85 4.88
CA GLY A 143 22.31 13.07 5.07
C GLY A 143 22.59 13.89 3.79
N ALA A 144 22.35 13.35 2.60
CA ALA A 144 22.62 14.05 1.35
C ALA A 144 21.57 15.13 1.06
N THR A 145 22.04 16.28 0.57
CA THR A 145 21.19 17.45 0.31
C THR A 145 20.34 17.29 -0.94
N HIS A 146 19.06 17.63 -0.81
CA HIS A 146 18.12 17.73 -1.91
C HIS A 146 18.43 18.97 -2.76
N SER A 147 18.63 18.81 -4.06
CA SER A 147 19.04 19.89 -4.98
C SER A 147 18.11 21.10 -4.99
N SER A 148 16.79 20.87 -4.99
CA SER A 148 15.82 21.98 -5.05
C SER A 148 15.57 22.69 -3.71
N THR A 149 15.46 21.95 -2.61
CA THR A 149 15.06 22.50 -1.30
C THR A 149 16.24 22.80 -0.39
N GLN A 150 17.43 22.30 -0.72
CA GLN A 150 18.65 22.38 0.10
C GLN A 150 18.53 21.70 1.48
N LEU A 151 17.46 20.93 1.69
CA LEU A 151 17.23 20.13 2.89
C LEU A 151 17.90 18.76 2.74
N LYS A 152 18.39 18.19 3.84
CA LYS A 152 19.00 16.87 3.86
C LYS A 152 17.93 15.77 3.79
N LYS A 153 18.30 14.61 3.23
CA LYS A 153 17.53 13.37 3.45
C LYS A 153 17.73 12.96 4.90
N THR A 154 16.67 12.94 5.68
CA THR A 154 16.77 12.86 7.14
C THR A 154 16.04 11.66 7.69
N ALA A 155 16.68 10.92 8.60
CA ALA A 155 16.06 9.83 9.33
C ALA A 155 14.90 10.33 10.20
N ILE A 156 13.78 9.62 10.15
CA ILE A 156 12.56 9.94 10.91
C ILE A 156 12.01 8.66 11.54
N PRO A 157 11.29 8.73 12.67
CA PRO A 157 10.58 7.56 13.17
C PRO A 157 9.39 7.20 12.28
N PHE A 158 8.94 5.94 12.36
CA PHE A 158 7.69 5.53 11.75
C PHE A 158 6.52 6.33 12.34
N GLY A 159 5.62 6.81 11.48
CA GLY A 159 4.46 7.60 11.89
C GLY A 159 4.79 9.04 12.34
N ALA A 160 6.00 9.53 12.04
CA ALA A 160 6.39 10.90 12.36
C ALA A 160 5.39 11.93 11.80
N GLU A 161 4.91 12.81 12.66
CA GLU A 161 4.04 13.90 12.23
C GLU A 161 4.83 14.97 11.46
N ARG A 162 4.12 15.78 10.67
CA ARG A 162 4.73 16.85 9.85
C ARG A 162 5.69 17.75 10.64
N ASP A 163 5.31 18.16 11.85
CA ASP A 163 6.14 19.05 12.66
C ASP A 163 7.40 18.35 13.16
N GLU A 164 7.33 17.05 13.42
CA GLU A 164 8.49 16.24 13.78
C GLU A 164 9.44 16.07 12.59
N ILE A 165 8.90 15.80 11.40
CA ILE A 165 9.68 15.73 10.17
C ILE A 165 10.38 17.07 9.90
N ILE A 166 9.68 18.19 10.03
CA ILE A 166 10.26 19.53 9.85
C ILE A 166 11.38 19.75 10.87
N ARG A 167 11.15 19.47 12.15
CA ARG A 167 12.18 19.59 13.20
C ARG A 167 13.41 18.75 12.88
N ALA A 168 13.22 17.48 12.55
CA ALA A 168 14.31 16.57 12.21
C ALA A 168 15.13 17.11 11.03
N THR A 169 14.47 17.59 9.98
CA THR A 169 15.13 18.08 8.77
C THR A 169 15.88 19.40 9.00
N THR A 170 15.42 20.23 9.93
CA THR A 170 16.12 21.47 10.33
C THR A 170 17.27 21.23 11.32
N ALA A 171 17.27 20.08 12.00
CA ALA A 171 18.36 19.70 12.88
C ALA A 171 19.57 19.32 12.03
N ASN A 172 20.69 20.02 12.21
CA ASN A 172 21.87 19.90 11.34
C ASN A 172 22.72 18.64 11.60
N GLY A 173 22.12 17.56 12.11
CA GLY A 173 22.83 16.42 12.70
C GLY A 173 23.25 15.31 11.73
N GLU A 174 22.62 15.18 10.56
CA GLU A 174 22.85 14.02 9.69
C GLU A 174 23.96 14.29 8.67
N SER A 175 24.98 13.42 8.66
CA SER A 175 26.07 13.43 7.70
C SER A 175 25.86 12.35 6.65
N VAL A 176 26.36 12.59 5.43
CA VAL A 176 26.40 11.54 4.41
C VAL A 176 27.32 10.42 4.91
N PRO A 177 26.88 9.15 4.86
CA PRO A 177 27.72 8.02 5.22
C PRO A 177 29.03 8.00 4.42
N GLU A 178 30.14 7.64 5.08
CA GLU A 178 31.47 7.58 4.46
C GLU A 178 31.54 6.58 3.30
N SER A 179 30.69 5.56 3.33
CA SER A 179 30.56 4.57 2.27
C SER A 179 29.12 4.10 2.11
N PHE A 180 28.81 3.49 0.97
CA PHE A 180 27.50 2.85 0.80
C PHE A 180 27.34 1.60 1.68
N GLU A 181 28.45 0.92 2.02
CA GLU A 181 28.42 -0.21 2.96
C GLU A 181 27.90 0.23 4.34
N VAL A 182 28.30 1.41 4.83
CA VAL A 182 27.79 1.95 6.11
C VAL A 182 26.27 2.11 6.07
N ALA A 183 25.73 2.68 4.98
CA ALA A 183 24.29 2.85 4.81
C ALA A 183 23.53 1.51 4.74
N LEU A 184 24.13 0.50 4.08
CA LEU A 184 23.57 -0.86 4.04
C LEU A 184 23.64 -1.51 5.42
N ARG A 185 24.76 -1.42 6.14
CA ARG A 185 24.92 -1.97 7.48
C ARG A 185 23.87 -1.44 8.45
N GLU A 186 23.60 -0.14 8.45
CA GLU A 186 22.54 0.45 9.27
C GLU A 186 21.14 -0.06 8.93
N THR A 187 20.93 -0.51 7.69
CA THR A 187 19.64 -1.05 7.21
C THR A 187 19.49 -2.54 7.57
N PHE A 188 20.55 -3.34 7.38
CA PHE A 188 20.51 -4.80 7.52
C PHE A 188 20.90 -5.30 8.91
N LEU A 189 21.73 -4.55 9.65
CA LEU A 189 22.28 -4.91 10.96
C LEU A 189 22.16 -3.71 11.92
N PRO A 190 20.93 -3.28 12.29
CA PRO A 190 20.74 -2.09 13.13
C PRO A 190 21.39 -2.20 14.52
N ASP A 191 21.65 -3.42 15.02
CA ASP A 191 22.23 -3.71 16.34
C ASP A 191 23.72 -4.15 16.27
N THR A 192 24.48 -3.71 15.25
CA THR A 192 25.88 -4.13 15.11
C THR A 192 26.75 -3.65 16.29
N PRO A 193 27.55 -4.52 16.96
CA PRO A 193 28.43 -4.10 18.05
C PRO A 193 29.55 -3.15 17.61
N GLU A 194 30.04 -2.32 18.54
CA GLU A 194 31.27 -1.52 18.34
C GLU A 194 32.47 -2.44 18.03
N GLY A 195 33.20 -2.16 16.94
CA GLY A 195 34.40 -2.92 16.54
C GLY A 195 34.21 -3.90 15.38
N TYR A 196 33.10 -3.81 14.65
CA TYR A 196 32.81 -4.62 13.46
C TYR A 196 33.63 -4.19 12.23
N GLU A 197 34.30 -5.12 11.55
CA GLU A 197 35.14 -4.83 10.37
C GLU A 197 34.32 -4.85 9.07
N PRO A 198 34.57 -3.95 8.09
CA PRO A 198 33.78 -3.85 6.85
C PRO A 198 33.75 -5.13 5.99
N THR A 199 34.78 -5.98 6.08
CA THR A 199 34.83 -7.28 5.39
C THR A 199 33.81 -8.28 5.94
N ASP A 200 33.24 -8.03 7.11
CA ASP A 200 32.31 -8.93 7.75
C ASP A 200 30.88 -8.75 7.22
N PHE A 201 30.52 -7.59 6.65
CA PHE A 201 29.13 -7.27 6.26
C PHE A 201 28.51 -8.34 5.36
N PHE A 202 29.10 -8.59 4.18
CA PHE A 202 28.60 -9.60 3.24
C PHE A 202 28.80 -11.04 3.71
N ASN A 203 29.65 -11.26 4.72
CA ASN A 203 29.84 -12.57 5.36
C ASN A 203 28.85 -12.81 6.52
N THR A 204 28.22 -11.74 7.03
CA THR A 204 27.32 -11.76 8.19
C THR A 204 25.86 -11.73 7.79
N ILE A 205 25.52 -11.09 6.67
CA ILE A 205 24.17 -11.20 6.12
C ILE A 205 23.93 -12.62 5.60
N ASP A 206 22.85 -13.25 6.07
CA ASP A 206 22.43 -14.52 5.50
C ASP A 206 21.85 -14.24 4.11
N ALA A 207 22.56 -14.69 3.07
CA ALA A 207 22.14 -14.48 1.69
C ALA A 207 20.77 -15.13 1.38
N GLY A 208 20.37 -16.18 2.11
CA GLY A 208 19.06 -16.80 1.96
C GLY A 208 17.94 -15.99 2.59
N GLU A 209 18.18 -15.33 3.73
CA GLU A 209 17.16 -14.52 4.43
C GLU A 209 17.07 -13.08 3.93
N THR A 210 18.16 -12.58 3.33
CA THR A 210 18.25 -11.19 2.84
C THR A 210 17.98 -11.04 1.35
N LEU A 211 17.83 -12.14 0.61
CA LEU A 211 17.37 -12.09 -0.79
C LEU A 211 15.85 -12.13 -0.83
N PHE A 212 15.25 -11.14 -1.47
CA PHE A 212 13.85 -11.18 -1.83
C PHE A 212 13.67 -12.18 -2.96
N GLU A 213 13.10 -13.33 -2.61
CA GLU A 213 12.58 -14.27 -3.58
C GLU A 213 11.17 -13.83 -3.95
N SER A 214 10.98 -13.39 -5.21
CA SER A 214 9.63 -13.29 -5.76
C SER A 214 8.94 -14.63 -5.53
N PRO A 215 7.66 -14.67 -5.10
CA PRO A 215 6.96 -15.93 -4.87
C PRO A 215 7.08 -16.79 -6.13
N ALA A 216 7.95 -17.80 -6.06
CA ALA A 216 8.39 -18.53 -7.23
C ALA A 216 7.15 -19.01 -7.99
N ASP A 217 7.15 -18.84 -9.31
CA ASP A 217 6.36 -19.70 -10.16
C ASP A 217 6.60 -21.12 -9.69
N GLY A 218 5.56 -21.79 -9.16
CA GLY A 218 5.65 -23.08 -8.48
C GLY A 218 6.27 -24.20 -9.32
N ARG A 219 7.58 -24.16 -9.48
CA ARG A 219 8.45 -25.15 -10.11
C ARG A 219 9.79 -25.15 -9.37
N GLY A 220 9.81 -25.90 -8.29
CA GLY A 220 11.01 -26.27 -7.55
C GLY A 220 10.62 -27.38 -6.59
N ALA A 221 10.98 -28.61 -6.91
CA ALA A 221 10.49 -29.82 -6.29
C ALA A 221 10.83 -29.93 -4.79
N SER A 222 9.81 -30.04 -3.95
CA SER A 222 9.87 -30.91 -2.79
C SER A 222 8.65 -31.82 -2.81
N SER A 223 8.92 -33.12 -2.69
CA SER A 223 8.03 -34.24 -3.00
C SER A 223 7.01 -34.50 -1.89
N SER A 224 6.13 -33.55 -1.62
CA SER A 224 4.81 -33.85 -1.09
C SER A 224 3.80 -33.26 -2.07
N ASN A 225 2.99 -34.14 -2.66
CA ASN A 225 1.91 -33.72 -3.53
C ASN A 225 1.16 -32.56 -2.86
N PRO A 226 0.93 -31.42 -3.54
CA PRO A 226 -0.07 -30.49 -3.07
C PRO A 226 -1.36 -31.30 -3.01
N VAL A 227 -1.93 -31.43 -1.82
CA VAL A 227 -3.28 -31.94 -1.70
C VAL A 227 -4.12 -30.97 -2.51
N ASP A 228 -4.56 -31.42 -3.69
CA ASP A 228 -5.53 -30.70 -4.48
C ASP A 228 -6.64 -30.30 -3.51
N GLY A 229 -6.82 -28.99 -3.33
CA GLY A 229 -7.95 -28.45 -2.59
C GLY A 229 -9.22 -29.11 -3.11
N PRO A 230 -10.25 -29.28 -2.24
CA PRO A 230 -11.42 -30.07 -2.56
C PRO A 230 -11.91 -29.72 -3.96
N ALA A 231 -12.18 -30.75 -4.76
CA ALA A 231 -12.62 -30.70 -6.15
C ALA A 231 -14.01 -30.05 -6.33
N CYS A 232 -14.32 -29.02 -5.56
CA CYS A 232 -15.46 -28.14 -5.71
C CYS A 232 -15.20 -27.21 -6.90
N SER A 233 -15.34 -27.81 -8.09
CA SER A 233 -15.62 -27.21 -9.38
C SER A 233 -15.10 -25.78 -9.63
N ARG A 234 -13.92 -25.72 -10.28
CA ARG A 234 -13.55 -24.63 -11.23
C ARG A 234 -14.67 -24.27 -12.23
N GLU A 235 -15.69 -25.11 -12.37
CA GLU A 235 -16.79 -24.96 -13.32
C GLU A 235 -18.01 -24.18 -12.78
N ARG A 236 -18.15 -23.92 -11.47
CA ARG A 236 -19.36 -23.24 -10.93
C ARG A 236 -19.18 -21.79 -10.50
N HIS A 237 -17.99 -21.36 -10.08
CA HIS A 237 -17.82 -20.02 -9.48
C HIS A 237 -16.93 -19.14 -10.36
N LYS A 238 -17.54 -18.17 -11.06
CA LYS A 238 -16.83 -17.29 -12.00
C LYS A 238 -15.88 -16.31 -11.29
N HIS A 239 -16.16 -15.88 -10.06
CA HIS A 239 -15.31 -14.95 -9.30
C HIS A 239 -15.45 -15.18 -7.78
N PRO A 240 -14.33 -15.17 -7.02
CA PRO A 240 -14.38 -15.24 -5.56
C PRO A 240 -14.98 -13.94 -4.96
N PHE A 241 -15.68 -14.05 -3.83
CA PHE A 241 -16.10 -12.88 -3.07
C PHE A 241 -14.88 -12.24 -2.39
N SER A 242 -14.65 -10.95 -2.62
CA SER A 242 -13.60 -10.19 -1.91
C SER A 242 -14.23 -9.14 -1.01
N PRO A 243 -13.95 -9.16 0.31
CA PRO A 243 -14.48 -8.17 1.23
C PRO A 243 -14.00 -6.73 0.95
N TYR A 244 -12.92 -6.57 0.20
CA TYR A 244 -12.24 -5.29 -0.02
C TYR A 244 -12.48 -4.73 -1.43
N ALA A 245 -12.89 -5.57 -2.38
CA ALA A 245 -13.01 -5.17 -3.77
C ALA A 245 -13.96 -3.98 -3.94
N LEU A 246 -13.49 -2.99 -4.72
CA LEU A 246 -14.23 -1.78 -5.06
C LEU A 246 -14.66 -0.95 -3.83
N ALA A 247 -13.96 -1.08 -2.70
CA ALA A 247 -14.22 -0.23 -1.54
C ALA A 247 -13.77 1.20 -1.83
N LYS A 248 -14.72 2.14 -1.95
CA LYS A 248 -14.45 3.57 -2.14
C LYS A 248 -15.19 4.38 -1.08
N TYR A 249 -14.59 5.46 -0.60
CA TYR A 249 -15.24 6.44 0.30
C TYR A 249 -15.87 5.85 1.58
N GLY A 250 -15.27 4.80 2.14
CA GLY A 250 -15.75 4.16 3.37
C GLY A 250 -16.94 3.22 3.19
N THR A 251 -17.28 2.84 1.96
CA THR A 251 -18.21 1.74 1.71
C THR A 251 -17.69 0.44 2.33
N ARG A 252 -18.60 -0.35 2.89
CA ARG A 252 -18.29 -1.64 3.52
C ARG A 252 -18.98 -2.74 2.74
N SER A 253 -18.35 -3.90 2.66
CA SER A 253 -19.00 -5.14 2.27
C SER A 253 -19.51 -5.84 3.53
N VAL A 254 -20.53 -6.67 3.38
CA VAL A 254 -21.04 -7.53 4.46
C VAL A 254 -21.25 -8.91 3.85
N ALA A 255 -20.68 -9.92 4.48
CA ALA A 255 -20.87 -11.30 4.07
C ALA A 255 -21.13 -12.17 5.30
N VAL A 256 -22.05 -13.11 5.16
CA VAL A 256 -22.47 -14.00 6.23
C VAL A 256 -22.54 -15.40 5.68
N GLY A 257 -21.88 -16.35 6.34
CA GLY A 257 -21.85 -17.71 5.85
C GLY A 257 -21.16 -18.67 6.79
N ARG A 258 -21.15 -19.94 6.39
CA ARG A 258 -20.53 -21.04 7.12
C ARG A 258 -19.24 -21.45 6.44
N ILE A 259 -18.19 -21.66 7.22
CA ILE A 259 -16.90 -22.14 6.71
C ILE A 259 -17.03 -23.60 6.29
N GLU A 260 -16.69 -23.91 5.05
CA GLU A 260 -16.81 -25.26 4.46
C GLU A 260 -15.45 -25.90 4.15
N SER A 261 -14.36 -25.14 4.24
CA SER A 261 -13.02 -25.68 4.02
C SER A 261 -11.99 -25.08 4.97
N GLU A 262 -10.86 -25.76 5.08
CA GLU A 262 -9.61 -25.12 5.49
C GLU A 262 -9.21 -24.05 4.46
N PRO A 263 -8.42 -23.05 4.87
CA PRO A 263 -7.86 -22.10 3.92
C PRO A 263 -7.00 -22.77 2.84
N TYR A 264 -7.00 -22.23 1.63
CA TYR A 264 -6.15 -22.70 0.53
C TYR A 264 -5.74 -21.54 -0.37
N CYS A 265 -4.57 -21.66 -1.00
CA CYS A 265 -4.11 -20.68 -1.98
C CYS A 265 -4.54 -21.12 -3.38
N SER A 266 -5.13 -20.20 -4.15
CA SER A 266 -5.38 -20.41 -5.58
C SER A 266 -4.08 -20.11 -6.35
N ARG A 267 -3.76 -20.90 -7.39
CA ARG A 267 -2.65 -20.63 -8.31
C ARG A 267 -2.74 -19.24 -8.96
N GLU A 268 -3.94 -18.69 -9.08
CA GLU A 268 -4.22 -17.38 -9.68
C GLU A 268 -4.09 -16.21 -8.69
N TYR A 269 -4.03 -16.46 -7.37
CA TYR A 269 -4.09 -15.42 -6.34
C TYR A 269 -3.03 -15.64 -5.25
N ARG A 270 -1.74 -15.52 -5.61
CA ARG A 270 -0.60 -15.88 -4.75
C ARG A 270 -0.43 -15.06 -3.46
N HIS A 271 -1.08 -13.90 -3.36
CA HIS A 271 -0.99 -12.99 -2.21
C HIS A 271 -2.21 -13.03 -1.28
N HIS A 272 -3.20 -13.89 -1.58
CA HIS A 272 -4.44 -13.99 -0.81
C HIS A 272 -4.78 -15.45 -0.53
N ALA A 273 -5.20 -15.71 0.70
CA ALA A 273 -5.76 -17.00 1.03
C ALA A 273 -7.25 -17.01 0.66
N ASN A 274 -7.67 -18.08 -0.03
CA ASN A 274 -9.08 -18.34 -0.26
C ASN A 274 -9.60 -19.29 0.81
N ARG A 275 -10.89 -19.20 1.09
CA ARG A 275 -11.59 -20.19 1.91
C ARG A 275 -12.96 -20.43 1.34
N LEU A 276 -13.41 -21.68 1.25
CA LEU A 276 -14.79 -21.96 0.82
C LEU A 276 -15.72 -21.59 1.97
N VAL A 277 -16.71 -20.76 1.64
CA VAL A 277 -17.76 -20.35 2.55
C VAL A 277 -19.09 -20.59 1.84
N HIS A 278 -20.00 -21.30 2.49
CA HIS A 278 -21.41 -21.31 2.10
C HIS A 278 -22.01 -20.00 2.59
N PHE A 279 -22.14 -19.03 1.69
CA PHE A 279 -22.75 -17.75 1.99
C PHE A 279 -24.26 -17.89 2.07
N TYR A 280 -24.83 -17.53 3.22
CA TYR A 280 -26.26 -17.28 3.32
C TYR A 280 -26.60 -15.99 2.56
N ALA A 281 -25.76 -14.96 2.72
CA ALA A 281 -25.79 -13.75 1.91
C ALA A 281 -24.43 -13.04 1.93
N ALA A 282 -24.03 -12.47 0.79
CA ALA A 282 -22.90 -11.55 0.73
C ALA A 282 -23.19 -10.39 -0.22
N VAL A 283 -22.79 -9.19 0.17
CA VAL A 283 -22.95 -7.99 -0.65
C VAL A 283 -21.63 -7.19 -0.62
N GLY A 284 -21.06 -6.97 -1.80
CA GLY A 284 -19.83 -6.22 -2.00
C GLY A 284 -19.94 -4.73 -1.65
N CYS A 285 -18.81 -4.03 -1.66
CA CYS A 285 -18.72 -2.63 -1.24
C CYS A 285 -19.59 -1.67 -2.07
N THR A 286 -19.71 -1.89 -3.38
CA THR A 286 -20.59 -1.10 -4.27
C THR A 286 -22.05 -1.52 -4.13
N GLY A 287 -22.29 -2.81 -3.89
CA GLY A 287 -23.62 -3.41 -3.82
C GLY A 287 -24.02 -4.18 -5.07
N ASP A 288 -23.25 -4.07 -6.15
CA ASP A 288 -23.54 -4.75 -7.42
C ASP A 288 -23.19 -6.24 -7.37
N PHE A 289 -22.25 -6.60 -6.49
CA PHE A 289 -21.87 -7.99 -6.26
C PHE A 289 -22.70 -8.55 -5.10
N VAL A 290 -23.68 -9.38 -5.42
CA VAL A 290 -24.55 -10.06 -4.45
C VAL A 290 -24.42 -11.57 -4.62
N VAL A 291 -24.26 -12.27 -3.50
CA VAL A 291 -24.29 -13.73 -3.40
C VAL A 291 -25.41 -14.09 -2.44
N GLU A 292 -26.27 -15.02 -2.82
CA GLU A 292 -27.39 -15.51 -2.02
C GLU A 292 -27.38 -17.03 -2.06
N ASP A 293 -27.37 -17.65 -0.88
CA ASP A 293 -27.36 -19.10 -0.67
C ASP A 293 -26.45 -19.87 -1.65
N ASP A 294 -25.18 -19.49 -1.71
CA ASP A 294 -24.20 -20.08 -2.62
C ASP A 294 -22.89 -20.41 -1.91
N LEU A 295 -22.25 -21.48 -2.37
CA LEU A 295 -20.94 -21.89 -1.91
C LEU A 295 -19.91 -21.18 -2.77
N CYS A 296 -19.17 -20.20 -2.26
CA CYS A 296 -18.11 -19.59 -3.06
C CYS A 296 -16.85 -19.26 -2.25
N PRO A 297 -15.69 -19.15 -2.92
CA PRO A 297 -14.47 -18.78 -2.23
C PRO A 297 -14.54 -17.33 -1.75
N VAL A 298 -14.14 -17.09 -0.50
CA VAL A 298 -13.81 -15.75 0.00
C VAL A 298 -12.32 -15.49 -0.12
N LYS A 299 -11.94 -14.38 -0.78
CA LYS A 299 -10.56 -13.92 -0.93
C LYS A 299 -10.20 -13.03 0.25
N LEU A 300 -9.39 -13.54 1.18
CA LEU A 300 -8.96 -12.85 2.40
C LEU A 300 -7.53 -12.30 2.27
N SER A 301 -7.27 -11.14 2.86
CA SER A 301 -5.92 -10.64 3.10
C SER A 301 -5.21 -11.50 4.15
N LYS A 302 -3.87 -11.43 4.22
CA LYS A 302 -3.08 -12.18 5.21
C LYS A 302 -3.52 -11.92 6.67
N PRO A 303 -3.79 -10.68 7.11
CA PRO A 303 -4.28 -10.45 8.47
C PRO A 303 -5.66 -11.04 8.76
N ASP A 304 -6.52 -11.15 7.75
CA ASP A 304 -7.85 -11.75 7.90
C ASP A 304 -7.82 -13.27 7.79
N TYR A 305 -6.88 -13.80 7.02
CA TYR A 305 -6.54 -15.22 7.02
C TYR A 305 -6.18 -15.67 8.43
N ASP A 306 -5.27 -14.98 9.12
CA ASP A 306 -4.83 -15.36 10.47
C ASP A 306 -6.00 -15.41 11.46
N LYS A 307 -6.95 -14.47 11.38
CA LYS A 307 -8.18 -14.46 12.20
C LYS A 307 -9.07 -15.67 11.97
N THR A 308 -9.03 -16.24 10.77
CA THR A 308 -9.85 -17.42 10.43
C THR A 308 -9.09 -18.72 10.58
N SER A 309 -7.76 -18.72 10.58
CA SER A 309 -6.92 -19.92 10.55
C SER A 309 -7.25 -20.95 11.64
N GLY A 310 -7.64 -20.49 12.84
CA GLY A 310 -8.07 -21.35 13.96
C GLY A 310 -9.56 -21.68 14.02
N LEU A 311 -10.37 -21.26 13.04
CA LEU A 311 -11.81 -21.56 13.00
C LEU A 311 -12.07 -22.94 12.41
N GLU A 312 -12.89 -23.73 13.11
CA GLU A 312 -13.34 -25.05 12.67
C GLU A 312 -14.26 -24.95 11.44
N ILE A 313 -14.26 -25.99 10.61
CA ILE A 313 -15.32 -26.21 9.60
C ILE A 313 -16.67 -26.21 10.31
N ASP A 314 -17.71 -25.77 9.60
CA ASP A 314 -19.06 -25.48 10.12
C ASP A 314 -19.17 -24.25 11.03
N THR A 315 -18.06 -23.53 11.30
CA THR A 315 -18.15 -22.26 12.01
C THR A 315 -18.88 -21.22 11.16
N THR A 316 -19.95 -20.66 11.72
CA THR A 316 -20.69 -19.56 11.09
C THR A 316 -20.05 -18.22 11.41
N VAL A 317 -19.79 -17.43 10.37
CA VAL A 317 -19.07 -16.17 10.46
C VAL A 317 -19.81 -15.03 9.77
N VAL A 318 -19.58 -13.84 10.31
CA VAL A 318 -19.89 -12.56 9.64
C VAL A 318 -18.58 -11.88 9.31
N ILE A 319 -18.39 -11.50 8.05
CA ILE A 319 -17.23 -10.79 7.53
C ILE A 319 -17.67 -9.40 7.08
N ILE A 320 -17.10 -8.36 7.69
CA ILE A 320 -17.35 -6.97 7.32
C ILE A 320 -16.06 -6.37 6.77
N GLY A 321 -15.96 -6.31 5.45
CA GLY A 321 -14.81 -5.74 4.75
C GLY A 321 -14.95 -4.25 4.47
N GLY A 322 -13.92 -3.67 3.86
CA GLY A 322 -13.80 -2.25 3.52
C GLY A 322 -12.42 -1.97 2.92
N GLY A 323 -12.14 -0.69 2.63
CA GLY A 323 -10.93 -0.27 1.90
C GLY A 323 -9.62 -0.33 2.68
N SER A 324 -9.63 -0.81 3.92
CA SER A 324 -8.43 -0.90 4.76
C SER A 324 -7.69 -2.23 4.65
N GLY A 325 -8.07 -3.10 3.69
CA GLY A 325 -7.52 -4.46 3.57
C GLY A 325 -7.78 -5.38 4.78
N ARG A 326 -8.54 -4.94 5.79
CA ARG A 326 -8.72 -5.63 7.08
C ARG A 326 -10.20 -5.67 7.46
N SER A 327 -10.75 -6.86 7.48
CA SER A 327 -12.13 -7.13 7.82
C SER A 327 -12.31 -7.28 9.32
N ARG A 328 -13.54 -7.07 9.75
CA ARG A 328 -14.01 -7.58 11.03
C ARG A 328 -14.66 -8.93 10.78
N ILE A 329 -14.16 -9.97 11.43
CA ILE A 329 -14.65 -11.33 11.28
C ILE A 329 -15.14 -11.79 12.64
N PHE A 330 -16.42 -12.09 12.74
CA PHE A 330 -17.05 -12.55 13.98
C PHE A 330 -17.51 -13.98 13.83
N LYS A 331 -17.27 -14.81 14.85
CA LYS A 331 -18.05 -16.04 15.04
C LYS A 331 -19.42 -15.65 15.59
N VAL A 332 -20.48 -16.12 14.93
CA VAL A 332 -21.86 -15.80 15.31
C VAL A 332 -22.67 -17.09 15.47
N SER A 333 -23.83 -17.00 16.14
CA SER A 333 -24.78 -18.10 16.16
C SER A 333 -25.45 -18.25 14.79
N SER A 334 -25.99 -19.44 14.51
CA SER A 334 -26.74 -19.68 13.28
C SER A 334 -27.95 -18.74 13.16
N GLU A 335 -28.65 -18.46 14.26
CA GLU A 335 -29.79 -17.54 14.30
C GLU A 335 -29.38 -16.12 13.87
N THR A 336 -28.35 -15.55 14.51
CA THR A 336 -27.83 -14.22 14.14
C THR A 336 -27.37 -14.17 12.68
N ALA A 337 -26.79 -15.25 12.17
CA ALA A 337 -26.37 -15.33 10.78
C ALA A 337 -27.54 -15.31 9.79
N HIS A 338 -28.61 -16.07 10.05
CA HIS A 338 -29.79 -16.10 9.19
C HIS A 338 -30.54 -14.78 9.22
N ASP A 339 -30.71 -14.18 10.40
CA ASP A 339 -31.32 -12.85 10.54
C ASP A 339 -30.50 -11.79 9.80
N THR A 340 -29.18 -11.79 9.98
CA THR A 340 -28.29 -10.84 9.29
C THR A 340 -28.37 -11.02 7.78
N ALA A 341 -28.41 -12.27 7.28
CA ALA A 341 -28.55 -12.56 5.86
C ALA A 341 -29.88 -12.09 5.28
N ALA A 342 -31.00 -12.36 5.97
CA ALA A 342 -32.33 -11.91 5.56
C ALA A 342 -32.41 -10.37 5.52
N ILE A 343 -31.89 -9.69 6.54
CA ILE A 343 -31.83 -8.22 6.59
C ILE A 343 -30.91 -7.67 5.50
N LEU A 344 -29.78 -8.32 5.24
CA LEU A 344 -28.81 -7.91 4.23
C LEU A 344 -29.43 -7.92 2.83
N LEU A 345 -30.20 -8.96 2.49
CA LEU A 345 -30.86 -9.10 1.19
C LEU A 345 -32.07 -8.18 1.06
N ALA A 346 -32.88 -8.04 2.12
CA ALA A 346 -34.11 -7.25 2.07
C ALA A 346 -33.87 -5.73 2.20
N SER A 347 -32.94 -5.34 3.07
CA SER A 347 -32.76 -3.94 3.52
C SER A 347 -31.34 -3.41 3.32
N GLY A 348 -30.45 -4.22 2.76
CA GLY A 348 -29.09 -3.84 2.39
C GLY A 348 -28.10 -3.76 3.56
N ARG A 349 -26.85 -3.44 3.20
CA ARG A 349 -25.69 -3.48 4.10
C ARG A 349 -25.86 -2.63 5.36
N LYS A 350 -26.44 -1.43 5.24
CA LYS A 350 -26.60 -0.51 6.37
C LYS A 350 -27.52 -1.07 7.46
N ALA A 351 -28.63 -1.70 7.06
CA ALA A 351 -29.57 -2.32 8.00
C ALA A 351 -28.95 -3.55 8.68
N ALA A 352 -28.24 -4.38 7.93
CA ALA A 352 -27.53 -5.54 8.49
C ALA A 352 -26.46 -5.12 9.52
N LEU A 353 -25.71 -4.05 9.23
CA LEU A 353 -24.73 -3.49 10.18
C LEU A 353 -25.38 -2.88 11.42
N GLU A 354 -26.59 -2.33 11.31
CA GLU A 354 -27.34 -1.84 12.48
C GLU A 354 -27.80 -3.01 13.35
N TYR A 355 -28.40 -4.04 12.75
CA TYR A 355 -28.83 -5.25 13.46
C TYR A 355 -27.66 -5.90 14.22
N LEU A 356 -26.50 -6.05 13.59
CA LEU A 356 -25.30 -6.57 14.25
C LEU A 356 -24.85 -5.69 15.42
N ARG A 357 -24.99 -4.37 15.30
CA ARG A 357 -24.66 -3.44 16.39
C ARG A 357 -25.64 -3.59 17.56
N GLU A 358 -26.93 -3.70 17.28
CA GLU A 358 -27.98 -3.94 18.28
C GLU A 358 -27.80 -5.29 18.98
N ALA A 359 -27.33 -6.30 18.24
CA ALA A 359 -26.93 -7.61 18.77
C ALA A 359 -25.61 -7.59 19.57
N GLY A 360 -24.96 -6.42 19.73
CA GLY A 360 -23.78 -6.22 20.57
C GLY A 360 -22.43 -6.35 19.85
N TYR A 361 -22.41 -6.54 18.54
CA TYR A 361 -21.16 -6.64 17.77
C TYR A 361 -20.58 -5.26 17.42
N ASN A 362 -19.26 -5.13 17.54
CA ASN A 362 -18.56 -3.91 17.18
C ASN A 362 -18.35 -3.80 15.66
N VAL A 363 -19.33 -3.26 14.95
CA VAL A 363 -19.30 -3.12 13.48
C VAL A 363 -18.31 -2.05 12.95
N GLY A 364 -17.91 -1.08 13.80
CA GLY A 364 -16.80 -0.13 13.63
C GLY A 364 -16.65 0.60 12.27
N LYS A 365 -15.54 1.34 12.06
CA LYS A 365 -15.18 1.93 10.74
C LYS A 365 -14.16 1.11 9.91
N ALA A 366 -13.33 0.28 10.55
CA ALA A 366 -12.59 -0.90 10.06
C ALA A 366 -11.84 -1.49 11.30
N GLY A 367 -11.06 -2.58 11.21
CA GLY A 367 -10.41 -3.25 12.38
C GLY A 367 -9.55 -2.28 13.24
N ARG A 368 -9.40 -2.35 14.57
CA ARG A 368 -9.09 -3.43 15.52
C ARG A 368 -9.70 -3.06 16.89
N ILE A 369 -10.56 -3.90 17.48
CA ILE A 369 -10.75 -4.03 18.93
C ILE A 369 -11.12 -5.50 19.17
N GLU A 370 -10.27 -6.22 19.93
CA GLU A 370 -10.40 -7.65 20.29
C GLU A 370 -11.45 -7.91 21.38
N SER A 371 -12.48 -7.07 21.53
CA SER A 371 -13.55 -7.32 22.49
C SER A 371 -14.79 -7.82 21.77
N ASN A 372 -15.16 -9.08 22.03
CA ASN A 372 -16.36 -9.74 21.52
C ASN A 372 -17.67 -9.12 22.04
N TYR A 373 -17.60 -8.11 22.92
CA TYR A 373 -18.72 -7.39 23.48
C TYR A 373 -18.37 -5.90 23.64
N ALA A 374 -19.32 -5.02 23.34
CA ALA A 374 -19.27 -3.62 23.74
C ALA A 374 -19.51 -3.51 25.27
N PRO A 375 -18.71 -2.76 26.04
CA PRO A 375 -19.08 -2.42 27.41
C PRO A 375 -20.30 -1.50 27.35
N SER A 376 -21.40 -1.95 27.93
CA SER A 376 -22.54 -1.10 28.29
C SER A 376 -22.09 -0.03 29.28
N GLY A 377 -22.33 1.24 28.99
CA GLY A 377 -22.18 2.31 29.98
C GLY A 377 -21.91 3.68 29.37
N ASP A 378 -22.94 4.51 29.40
CA ASP A 378 -22.93 5.97 29.34
C ASP A 378 -22.71 6.68 27.98
N SER A 379 -23.84 7.09 27.42
CA SER A 379 -23.95 8.14 26.42
C SER A 379 -23.22 9.43 26.83
N PRO A 380 -22.47 10.06 25.91
CA PRO A 380 -22.34 11.51 25.87
C PRO A 380 -23.27 12.10 24.79
N PRO A 381 -23.63 13.38 24.91
CA PRO A 381 -24.84 13.93 24.32
C PRO A 381 -24.70 14.19 22.81
N SER A 382 -25.87 14.20 22.17
CA SER A 382 -26.10 14.61 20.79
C SER A 382 -25.47 15.96 20.45
N GLY A 383 -24.73 16.02 19.33
CA GLY A 383 -24.45 17.27 18.62
C GLY A 383 -23.08 17.37 17.99
N GLU A 384 -22.87 16.74 16.83
CA GLU A 384 -22.02 17.27 15.74
C GLU A 384 -22.08 16.32 14.53
N THR A 385 -22.76 16.75 13.46
CA THR A 385 -22.72 16.08 12.16
C THR A 385 -21.28 16.14 11.62
N LYS A 386 -20.61 14.97 11.55
CA LYS A 386 -19.27 14.86 10.99
C LYS A 386 -19.27 15.30 9.51
N ARG A 387 -18.75 16.51 9.27
CA ARG A 387 -18.63 17.14 7.94
C ARG A 387 -17.84 16.27 6.96
N SER A 388 -18.35 16.15 5.74
CA SER A 388 -17.72 15.36 4.68
C SER A 388 -16.40 16.00 4.20
N ALA A 389 -15.50 15.20 3.61
CA ALA A 389 -14.23 15.72 3.08
C ALA A 389 -14.46 16.76 1.96
N ALA A 390 -15.45 16.53 1.09
CA ALA A 390 -15.82 17.48 0.04
C ALA A 390 -16.38 18.80 0.60
N GLU A 391 -17.13 18.75 1.71
CA GLU A 391 -17.62 19.95 2.40
C GLU A 391 -16.47 20.75 3.05
N ARG A 392 -15.45 20.08 3.58
CA ARG A 392 -14.24 20.76 4.09
C ARG A 392 -13.44 21.42 2.97
N LEU A 393 -13.31 20.75 1.82
CA LEU A 393 -12.67 21.30 0.63
C LEU A 393 -13.46 22.49 0.05
N GLN A 394 -14.80 22.41 0.06
CA GLN A 394 -15.67 23.51 -0.34
C GLN A 394 -15.45 24.73 0.55
N GLN A 395 -15.46 24.56 1.88
CA GLN A 395 -15.19 25.64 2.85
C GLN A 395 -13.77 26.21 2.72
N ARG A 396 -12.80 25.36 2.37
CA ARG A 396 -11.44 25.81 2.07
C ARG A 396 -11.41 26.68 0.82
N ALA A 397 -12.07 26.26 -0.25
CA ALA A 397 -12.19 27.07 -1.48
C ALA A 397 -12.98 28.37 -1.25
N GLU A 398 -13.95 28.41 -0.34
CA GLU A 398 -14.63 29.66 0.07
C GLU A 398 -13.69 30.64 0.79
N ARG A 399 -12.67 30.14 1.49
CA ARG A 399 -11.69 30.97 2.23
C ARG A 399 -10.48 31.37 1.41
N GLU A 400 -9.93 30.45 0.62
CA GLU A 400 -8.62 30.59 -0.05
C GLU A 400 -8.75 30.85 -1.56
N SER A 401 -9.90 30.46 -2.13
CA SER A 401 -10.25 30.35 -3.56
C SER A 401 -10.15 28.92 -4.12
N PHE A 402 -11.05 28.62 -5.06
CA PHE A 402 -11.21 27.34 -5.75
C PHE A 402 -9.99 26.98 -6.60
N ASP A 403 -9.22 27.95 -7.09
CA ASP A 403 -8.01 27.74 -7.89
C ASP A 403 -6.86 27.11 -7.09
N VAL A 404 -6.82 27.32 -5.77
CA VAL A 404 -5.84 26.74 -4.83
C VAL A 404 -5.99 25.22 -4.67
N LEU A 405 -7.17 24.68 -4.99
CA LEU A 405 -7.41 23.24 -4.94
C LEU A 405 -6.66 22.50 -6.07
N THR A 406 -6.13 21.32 -5.76
CA THR A 406 -5.62 20.37 -6.76
C THR A 406 -6.72 19.91 -7.70
N HIS A 407 -6.36 19.35 -8.86
CA HIS A 407 -7.35 18.89 -9.84
C HIS A 407 -8.36 17.90 -9.24
N ASN A 408 -7.90 16.93 -8.44
CA ASN A 408 -8.76 15.95 -7.77
C ASN A 408 -9.66 16.57 -6.69
N GLU A 409 -9.17 17.55 -5.95
CA GLU A 409 -9.99 18.30 -4.98
C GLU A 409 -11.05 19.15 -5.68
N LYS A 410 -10.71 19.80 -6.80
CA LYS A 410 -11.67 20.53 -7.65
C LYS A 410 -12.78 19.63 -8.15
N ILE A 411 -12.45 18.41 -8.59
CA ILE A 411 -13.44 17.39 -8.98
C ILE A 411 -14.35 17.05 -7.81
N ARG A 412 -13.80 16.76 -6.61
CA ARG A 412 -14.60 16.41 -5.42
C ARG A 412 -15.57 17.51 -5.00
N VAL A 413 -15.13 18.77 -5.04
CA VAL A 413 -15.99 19.93 -4.72
C VAL A 413 -17.03 20.14 -5.82
N ALA A 414 -16.64 20.06 -7.09
CA ALA A 414 -17.56 20.22 -8.23
C ALA A 414 -18.64 19.13 -8.23
N CYS A 415 -18.29 17.86 -8.01
CA CYS A 415 -19.23 16.76 -7.84
C CYS A 415 -20.22 17.01 -6.69
N ARG A 416 -19.75 17.51 -5.54
CA ARG A 416 -20.64 17.90 -4.44
C ARG A 416 -21.61 19.01 -4.86
N LEU A 417 -21.13 20.03 -5.57
CA LEU A 417 -21.94 21.17 -6.01
C LEU A 417 -22.95 20.80 -7.11
N LEU A 418 -22.61 19.83 -7.97
CA LEU A 418 -23.48 19.34 -9.04
C LEU A 418 -24.78 18.70 -8.53
N HIS A 419 -24.84 18.28 -7.26
CA HIS A 419 -26.10 17.88 -6.61
C HIS A 419 -27.12 19.02 -6.54
N GLY A 420 -26.67 20.27 -6.58
CA GLY A 420 -27.53 21.46 -6.67
C GLY A 420 -27.84 21.89 -8.11
N GLY A 421 -27.36 21.13 -9.11
CA GLY A 421 -27.48 21.45 -10.53
C GLY A 421 -26.23 22.10 -11.13
N LYS A 422 -26.07 21.97 -12.45
CA LYS A 422 -24.92 22.50 -13.21
C LYS A 422 -24.78 24.01 -13.07
N GLU A 423 -25.90 24.73 -13.18
CA GLU A 423 -25.95 26.19 -13.06
C GLU A 423 -25.52 26.64 -11.67
N TYR A 424 -25.96 25.93 -10.61
CA TYR A 424 -25.55 26.20 -9.23
C TYR A 424 -24.04 25.99 -9.02
N ALA A 425 -23.49 24.87 -9.52
CA ALA A 425 -22.06 24.58 -9.42
C ALA A 425 -21.23 25.62 -10.19
N HIS A 426 -21.67 25.99 -11.38
CA HIS A 426 -21.02 26.97 -12.22
C HIS A 426 -20.98 28.36 -11.56
N ASP A 427 -22.11 28.82 -11.03
CA ASP A 427 -22.23 30.06 -10.28
C ASP A 427 -21.37 30.08 -9.01
N TRP A 428 -21.32 28.96 -8.31
CA TRP A 428 -20.51 28.83 -7.11
C TRP A 428 -19.01 28.90 -7.44
N ILE A 429 -18.55 28.19 -8.48
CA ILE A 429 -17.13 28.22 -8.90
C ILE A 429 -16.75 29.63 -9.36
N ARG A 430 -17.62 30.31 -10.11
CA ARG A 430 -17.41 31.69 -10.54
C ARG A 430 -17.19 32.65 -9.37
N ARG A 431 -17.95 32.51 -8.28
CA ARG A 431 -17.82 33.37 -7.10
C ARG A 431 -16.58 33.09 -6.27
N ASN A 432 -16.07 31.87 -6.34
CA ASN A 432 -14.98 31.41 -5.47
C ASN A 432 -13.65 31.23 -6.21
N MET A 433 -13.54 31.58 -7.49
CA MET A 433 -12.29 31.49 -8.26
C MET A 433 -11.72 32.89 -8.55
N ARG A 434 -10.42 33.11 -8.32
CA ARG A 434 -9.76 34.41 -8.55
C ARG A 434 -9.71 34.80 -10.02
N VAL A 435 -9.36 33.85 -10.87
CA VAL A 435 -9.32 34.00 -12.34
C VAL A 435 -10.36 33.06 -12.90
N TYR A 436 -11.49 33.61 -13.34
CA TYR A 436 -12.60 32.83 -13.85
C TYR A 436 -12.64 32.81 -15.38
N ASP A 437 -12.57 31.61 -15.94
CA ASP A 437 -12.77 31.35 -17.36
C ASP A 437 -14.08 30.55 -17.54
N PRO A 438 -15.13 31.16 -18.14
CA PRO A 438 -16.42 30.51 -18.32
C PRO A 438 -16.36 29.32 -19.28
N GLU A 439 -15.55 29.37 -20.34
CA GLU A 439 -15.48 28.29 -21.32
C GLU A 439 -14.78 27.06 -20.74
N ILE A 440 -13.70 27.27 -19.99
CA ILE A 440 -12.99 26.19 -19.30
C ILE A 440 -13.87 25.58 -18.21
N THR A 441 -14.56 26.41 -17.43
CA THR A 441 -15.44 25.93 -16.33
C THR A 441 -16.64 25.16 -16.88
N GLU A 442 -17.24 25.64 -17.97
CA GLU A 442 -18.37 24.98 -18.62
C GLU A 442 -17.95 23.62 -19.20
N ARG A 443 -16.78 23.55 -19.85
CA ARG A 443 -16.21 22.28 -20.33
C ARG A 443 -15.94 21.33 -19.17
N PHE A 444 -15.28 21.80 -18.11
CA PHE A 444 -14.97 21.01 -16.92
C PHE A 444 -16.23 20.39 -16.27
N LEU A 445 -17.29 21.18 -16.06
CA LEU A 445 -18.54 20.67 -15.48
C LEU A 445 -19.29 19.74 -16.44
N THR A 446 -19.22 19.99 -17.75
CA THR A 446 -19.80 19.11 -18.77
C THR A 446 -19.08 17.77 -18.82
N ASP A 447 -17.76 17.76 -18.75
CA ASP A 447 -16.95 16.55 -18.71
C ASP A 447 -17.27 15.73 -17.45
N LEU A 448 -17.46 16.38 -16.30
CA LEU A 448 -17.90 15.71 -15.07
C LEU A 448 -19.31 15.12 -15.21
N LEU A 449 -20.27 15.83 -15.81
CA LEU A 449 -21.61 15.30 -16.06
C LEU A 449 -21.61 14.19 -17.11
N ASN A 450 -20.72 14.22 -18.11
CA ASN A 450 -20.59 13.12 -19.07
C ASN A 450 -19.94 11.89 -18.42
N THR A 451 -19.03 12.10 -17.46
CA THR A 451 -18.30 11.02 -16.78
C THR A 451 -19.11 10.40 -15.63
N TYR A 452 -19.92 11.21 -14.94
CA TYR A 452 -20.58 10.85 -13.68
C TYR A 452 -22.09 11.16 -13.69
N GLY A 453 -22.69 11.47 -14.84
CA GLY A 453 -24.05 12.02 -14.98
C GLY A 453 -25.20 11.13 -14.51
N GLU A 454 -24.98 9.82 -14.39
CA GLU A 454 -25.95 8.89 -13.80
C GLU A 454 -26.13 9.15 -12.29
N ASP A 455 -25.15 9.77 -11.62
CA ASP A 455 -25.18 10.08 -10.18
C ASP A 455 -25.93 11.40 -9.84
N TYR A 456 -26.38 12.17 -10.84
CA TYR A 456 -26.97 13.51 -10.66
C TYR A 456 -28.37 13.66 -11.28
N LYS A 457 -29.05 12.55 -11.62
CA LYS A 457 -30.43 12.54 -12.13
C LYS A 457 -31.48 12.42 -11.02
#